data_AF-F4CBJ3-F1
#
_entry.id   AF-F4CBJ3-F1
#
_cell.length_a   1.000
_cell.length_b   1.000
_cell.length_c   1.000
_cell.angle_alpha   90.00
_cell.angle_beta   90.00
_cell.angle_gamma   90.00
#
_symmetry.space_group_name_H-M   'P 1'
#
loop_
_entity.id
_entity.type
_entity.pdbx_description
1 polymer ?
#
loop_
_entity_poly.entity_id
_entity_poly.type
_entity_poly.pdbx_seq_one_letter_code
_entity_poly.pdbx_strand_id
1 'polypeptide(L)'
;MLVRILSILMFTPVACGGLQKKLDSELVVSVGLLDSAYGSPYLSLDSVTIFRNDSLLTVWLPQNNQRDTLLVYPNAAQYNFKFKNVLGNVVEKSVSVENSQRKNTTLFLDSTDYRKHLDESWIAKLKDTETIKLVFNLQGCFNAGKDSVLLRRNEGIYFLQYGKEERKLNKEDIEYLTKFECELPLLPDQGFCTSTETYTMTYGSLKKEYVASDCRWNGTQRFFAYFGFKRQN
;
A
#
# COMPACT_ATOMS: atom_id res chain seq x y z
N MET A 1 -18.69 6.47 92.98
CA MET A 1 -18.73 7.61 92.04
C MET A 1 -17.65 7.37 90.99
N LEU A 2 -18.01 6.71 89.88
CA LEU A 2 -17.11 6.33 88.80
C LEU A 2 -17.64 6.98 87.51
N VAL A 3 -16.96 8.03 87.04
CA VAL A 3 -17.32 8.74 85.81
C VAL A 3 -16.54 8.11 84.66
N ARG A 4 -17.24 7.40 83.76
CA ARG A 4 -16.69 6.91 82.49
C ARG A 4 -16.70 8.07 81.48
N ILE A 5 -15.52 8.49 81.04
CA ILE A 5 -15.36 9.40 79.89
C ILE A 5 -15.37 8.54 78.63
N LEU A 6 -16.41 8.73 77.81
CA LEU A 6 -16.59 8.07 76.51
C LEU A 6 -15.97 8.97 75.43
N SER A 7 -14.74 8.67 75.00
CA SER A 7 -14.10 9.36 73.87
C SER A 7 -14.61 8.78 72.56
N ILE A 8 -15.50 9.50 71.88
CA ILE A 8 -15.96 9.18 70.52
C ILE A 8 -14.88 9.68 69.55
N LEU A 9 -14.06 8.78 69.01
CA LEU A 9 -13.23 9.05 67.84
C LEU A 9 -14.12 9.04 66.60
N MET A 10 -14.40 10.22 66.04
CA MET A 10 -14.97 10.32 64.69
C MET A 10 -13.87 10.05 63.66
N PHE A 11 -13.87 8.84 63.10
CA PHE A 11 -13.15 8.54 61.87
C PHE A 11 -13.88 9.20 60.70
N THR A 12 -13.33 10.29 60.19
CA THR A 12 -13.72 10.79 58.86
C THR A 12 -13.10 9.86 57.81
N PRO A 13 -13.89 9.22 56.94
CA PRO A 13 -13.32 8.50 55.81
C PRO A 13 -12.69 9.55 54.88
N VAL A 14 -11.36 9.60 54.86
CA VAL A 14 -10.62 10.25 53.79
C VAL A 14 -10.96 9.48 52.52
N ALA A 15 -11.88 10.02 51.72
CA ALA A 15 -12.12 9.55 50.38
C ALA A 15 -10.81 9.73 49.60
N CYS A 16 -10.03 8.65 49.48
CA CYS A 16 -8.98 8.54 48.48
C CYS A 16 -9.65 8.58 47.11
N GLY A 17 -9.99 9.78 46.65
CA GLY A 17 -10.23 10.06 45.25
C GLY A 17 -8.90 9.91 44.53
N GLY A 18 -8.55 8.67 44.21
CA GLY A 18 -7.48 8.40 43.27
C GLY A 18 -7.82 9.20 42.02
N LEU A 19 -6.96 10.17 41.67
CA LEU A 19 -7.01 10.81 40.37
C LEU A 19 -6.86 9.70 39.35
N GLN A 20 -7.99 9.24 38.82
CA GLN A 20 -8.02 8.34 37.69
C GLN A 20 -7.46 9.20 36.55
N LYS A 21 -6.16 9.03 36.26
CA LYS A 21 -5.46 9.77 35.22
C LYS A 21 -6.27 9.54 33.95
N LYS A 22 -6.97 10.59 33.50
CA LYS A 22 -7.81 10.55 32.31
C LYS A 22 -6.89 10.06 31.19
N LEU A 23 -7.20 8.91 30.60
CA LEU A 23 -6.41 8.42 29.48
C LEU A 23 -6.58 9.45 28.35
N ASP A 24 -5.49 10.10 27.99
CA ASP A 24 -5.45 10.93 26.80
C ASP A 24 -5.67 10.03 25.58
N SER A 25 -6.42 10.54 24.60
CA SER A 25 -6.68 9.79 23.36
C SER A 25 -5.50 9.98 22.42
N GLU A 26 -5.12 8.95 21.69
CA GLU A 26 -3.92 8.94 20.86
C GLU A 26 -4.20 8.27 19.51
N LEU A 27 -3.90 8.96 18.41
CA LEU A 27 -3.79 8.35 17.09
C LEU A 27 -2.32 8.14 16.75
N VAL A 28 -1.96 6.90 16.49
CA VAL A 28 -0.64 6.51 16.00
C VAL A 28 -0.75 6.18 14.51
N VAL A 29 -0.03 6.92 13.68
CA VAL A 29 -0.01 6.73 12.22
C VAL A 29 1.34 6.18 11.81
N SER A 30 1.33 5.12 11.02
CA SER A 30 2.50 4.61 10.31
C SER A 30 2.32 4.75 8.80
N VAL A 31 3.41 4.71 8.05
CA VAL A 31 3.40 4.58 6.58
C VAL A 31 3.93 3.22 6.21
N GLY A 32 3.25 2.53 5.30
CA GLY A 32 3.65 1.21 4.88
C GLY A 32 3.16 0.86 3.47
N LEU A 33 3.27 -0.42 3.16
CA LEU A 33 2.86 -1.04 1.91
C LEU A 33 1.92 -2.20 2.22
N LEU A 34 0.87 -2.39 1.42
CA LEU A 34 0.01 -3.56 1.50
C LEU A 34 0.75 -4.80 0.99
N ASP A 35 1.51 -4.64 -0.10
CA ASP A 35 2.26 -5.72 -0.71
C ASP A 35 3.73 -5.67 -0.28
N SER A 36 4.15 -6.63 0.53
CA SER A 36 5.53 -6.77 0.98
C SER A 36 6.53 -6.99 -0.16
N ALA A 37 6.07 -7.34 -1.37
CA ALA A 37 6.90 -7.41 -2.57
C ALA A 37 7.36 -6.03 -3.05
N TYR A 38 6.77 -4.92 -2.57
CA TYR A 38 7.36 -3.58 -2.66
C TYR A 38 8.58 -3.48 -1.72
N GLY A 39 9.59 -4.34 -1.91
CA GLY A 39 10.83 -4.34 -1.14
C GLY A 39 11.74 -3.14 -1.41
N SER A 40 11.28 -2.11 -2.12
CA SER A 40 12.10 -0.94 -2.46
C SER A 40 12.53 -0.20 -1.18
N PRO A 41 13.82 0.09 -0.97
CA PRO A 41 14.28 0.96 0.12
C PRO A 41 13.81 2.42 -0.06
N TYR A 42 13.20 2.76 -1.19
CA TYR A 42 12.86 4.13 -1.57
C TYR A 42 11.34 4.36 -1.56
N LEU A 43 10.69 4.15 -0.43
CA LEU A 43 9.34 4.67 -0.20
C LEU A 43 9.43 6.17 0.03
N SER A 44 9.57 6.91 -1.07
CA SER A 44 9.44 8.37 -1.03
C SER A 44 7.97 8.72 -1.13
N LEU A 45 7.36 9.00 0.01
CA LEU A 45 6.09 9.69 0.09
C LEU A 45 6.37 11.20 0.06
N ASP A 46 5.82 11.90 -0.93
CA ASP A 46 6.17 13.31 -1.17
C ASP A 46 5.64 14.21 -0.04
N SER A 47 4.36 14.06 0.29
CA SER A 47 3.71 14.76 1.40
C SER A 47 2.41 14.07 1.82
N VAL A 48 1.99 14.33 3.06
CA VAL A 48 0.66 14.00 3.57
C VAL A 48 0.02 15.27 4.11
N THR A 49 -1.13 15.65 3.54
CA THR A 49 -1.97 16.71 4.09
C THR A 49 -2.90 16.11 5.13
N ILE A 50 -2.92 16.69 6.33
CA ILE A 50 -3.59 16.11 7.49
C ILE A 50 -4.63 17.10 7.99
N PHE A 51 -5.87 16.62 8.11
CA PHE A 51 -7.01 17.39 8.60
C PHE A 51 -7.48 16.81 9.92
N ARG A 52 -7.94 17.68 10.82
CA ARG A 52 -8.60 17.34 12.09
C ARG A 52 -9.94 18.06 12.12
N ASN A 53 -11.03 17.29 12.22
CA ASN A 53 -12.40 17.81 12.14
C ASN A 53 -12.57 18.78 10.96
N ASP A 54 -12.16 18.33 9.77
CA ASP A 54 -12.20 19.06 8.49
C ASP A 54 -11.33 20.33 8.39
N SER A 55 -10.65 20.72 9.47
CA SER A 55 -9.68 21.81 9.47
C SER A 55 -8.28 21.28 9.18
N LEU A 56 -7.52 21.99 8.33
CA LEU A 56 -6.12 21.66 8.08
C LEU A 56 -5.34 21.71 9.40
N LEU A 57 -4.75 20.58 9.77
CA LEU A 57 -3.88 20.48 10.93
C LEU A 57 -2.43 20.77 10.54
N THR A 58 -1.92 20.07 9.52
CA THR A 58 -0.53 20.20 9.06
C THR A 58 -0.33 19.56 7.69
N VAL A 59 0.81 19.87 7.06
CA VAL A 59 1.37 19.13 5.93
C VAL A 59 2.64 18.46 6.41
N TRP A 60 2.64 17.13 6.45
CA TRP A 60 3.81 16.34 6.81
C TRP A 60 4.65 16.04 5.56
N LEU A 61 5.94 16.35 5.63
CA LEU A 61 6.94 16.04 4.62
C LEU A 61 7.86 14.94 5.17
N PRO A 62 7.69 13.68 4.73
CA PRO A 62 8.55 12.58 5.18
C PRO A 62 10.00 12.87 4.81
N GLN A 63 10.92 12.66 5.75
CA GLN A 63 12.34 12.67 5.41
C GLN A 63 12.71 11.35 4.74
N ASN A 64 13.52 11.42 3.69
CA ASN A 64 13.93 10.27 2.87
C ASN A 64 14.40 9.08 3.73
N ASN A 65 14.00 7.86 3.32
CA ASN A 65 14.43 6.57 3.86
C ASN A 65 13.85 6.11 5.21
N GLN A 66 12.84 6.78 5.78
CA GLN A 66 12.15 6.25 6.96
C GLN A 66 11.03 5.29 6.55
N ARG A 67 11.36 3.99 6.45
CA ARG A 67 10.35 2.94 6.63
C ARG A 67 9.83 3.10 8.07
N ASP A 68 8.53 3.31 8.24
CA ASP A 68 7.89 3.45 9.55
C ASP A 68 8.09 4.80 10.26
N THR A 69 7.72 5.92 9.62
CA THR A 69 7.51 7.16 10.38
C THR A 69 6.28 7.03 11.27
N LEU A 70 6.48 7.21 12.57
CA LEU A 70 5.44 7.21 13.58
C LEU A 70 4.98 8.65 13.84
N LEU A 71 3.72 8.97 13.54
CA LEU A 71 3.11 10.24 13.94
C LEU A 71 2.12 9.98 15.07
N VAL A 72 2.18 10.77 16.13
CA VAL A 72 1.27 10.67 17.27
C VAL A 72 0.43 11.94 17.35
N TYR A 73 -0.90 11.81 17.22
CA TYR A 73 -1.83 12.92 17.39
C TYR A 73 -2.63 12.76 18.68
N PRO A 74 -2.57 13.74 19.58
CA PRO A 74 -3.34 13.69 20.81
C PRO A 74 -4.80 14.12 20.57
N ASN A 75 -5.68 13.63 21.45
CA ASN A 75 -7.10 13.92 21.59
C ASN A 75 -8.04 13.20 20.62
N ALA A 76 -9.27 13.00 21.09
CA ALA A 76 -10.36 12.49 20.26
C ALA A 76 -10.71 13.48 19.14
N ALA A 77 -10.86 12.98 17.93
CA ALA A 77 -11.25 13.73 16.74
C ALA A 77 -11.44 12.79 15.52
N GLN A 78 -12.01 13.36 14.47
CA GLN A 78 -11.94 12.81 13.13
C GLN A 78 -10.67 13.31 12.43
N TYR A 79 -9.82 12.39 11.99
CA TYR A 79 -8.62 12.69 11.22
C TYR A 79 -8.80 12.24 9.76
N ASN A 80 -8.43 13.10 8.81
CA ASN A 80 -8.38 12.74 7.39
C ASN A 80 -6.96 12.97 6.86
N PHE A 81 -6.41 11.96 6.18
CA PHE A 81 -5.08 11.97 5.58
C PHE A 81 -5.21 11.94 4.07
N LYS A 82 -4.61 12.92 3.38
CA LYS A 82 -4.63 13.02 1.92
C LYS A 82 -3.20 13.00 1.38
N PHE A 83 -2.92 12.08 0.48
CA PHE A 83 -1.57 11.90 -0.08
C PHE A 83 -1.60 11.31 -1.49
N LYS A 84 -0.50 11.44 -2.23
CA LYS A 84 -0.32 10.81 -3.54
C LYS A 84 0.35 9.44 -3.36
N ASN A 85 -0.23 8.39 -3.92
CA ASN A 85 0.28 7.02 -3.84
C ASN A 85 1.34 6.75 -4.94
N VAL A 86 1.94 5.55 -4.97
CA VAL A 86 2.97 5.18 -5.97
C VAL A 86 2.45 5.05 -7.40
N LEU A 87 1.13 4.97 -7.57
CA LEU A 87 0.44 5.02 -8.86
C LEU A 87 -0.04 6.45 -9.19
N GLY A 88 0.47 7.46 -8.48
CA GLY A 88 0.11 8.85 -8.72
C GLY A 88 -1.33 9.26 -8.37
N ASN A 89 -2.15 8.37 -7.82
CA ASN A 89 -3.52 8.67 -7.39
C ASN A 89 -3.52 9.40 -6.05
N VAL A 90 -4.46 10.32 -5.88
CA VAL A 90 -4.73 10.96 -4.59
C VAL A 90 -5.60 10.02 -3.75
N VAL A 91 -5.04 9.57 -2.64
CA VAL A 91 -5.70 8.69 -1.67
C VAL A 91 -6.11 9.52 -0.46
N GLU A 92 -7.32 9.27 0.02
CA GLU A 92 -7.84 9.80 1.26
C GLU A 92 -8.12 8.67 2.26
N LYS A 93 -7.68 8.85 3.50
CA LYS A 93 -7.96 7.91 4.59
C LYS A 93 -8.52 8.65 5.80
N SER A 94 -9.69 8.20 6.25
CA SER A 94 -10.41 8.76 7.39
C SER A 94 -10.29 7.85 8.62
N VAL A 95 -9.98 8.43 9.77
CA VAL A 95 -9.84 7.70 11.04
C VAL A 95 -10.47 8.51 12.17
N SER A 96 -11.52 7.95 12.78
CA SER A 96 -12.09 8.48 14.03
C SER A 96 -11.37 7.91 15.24
N VAL A 97 -11.03 8.76 16.21
CA VAL A 97 -10.50 8.41 17.53
C VAL A 97 -11.44 8.93 18.60
N GLU A 98 -11.90 8.02 19.47
CA GLU A 98 -12.81 8.34 20.58
C GLU A 98 -12.05 8.70 21.86
N ASN A 99 -12.78 9.21 22.85
CA ASN A 99 -12.20 9.59 24.14
C ASN A 99 -11.58 8.39 24.85
N SER A 100 -10.38 8.61 25.41
CA SER A 100 -9.60 7.58 26.11
C SER A 100 -9.28 6.35 25.25
N GLN A 101 -9.22 6.53 23.93
CA GLN A 101 -8.83 5.50 22.98
C GLN A 101 -7.43 5.77 22.42
N ARG A 102 -6.62 4.71 22.34
CA ARG A 102 -5.45 4.66 21.47
C ARG A 102 -5.78 3.88 20.21
N LYS A 103 -5.52 4.46 19.04
CA LYS A 103 -5.80 3.83 17.74
C LYS A 103 -4.55 3.87 16.87
N ASN A 104 -4.29 2.77 16.16
CA ASN A 104 -3.20 2.67 15.19
C ASN A 104 -3.79 2.63 13.77
N THR A 105 -3.13 3.29 12.83
CA THR A 105 -3.51 3.27 11.40
C THR A 105 -2.27 3.33 10.51
N THR A 106 -2.32 2.63 9.37
CA THR A 106 -1.25 2.67 8.37
C THR A 106 -1.72 3.40 7.11
N LEU A 107 -0.92 4.31 6.57
CA LEU A 107 -1.09 4.88 5.23
C LEU A 107 -0.38 3.97 4.22
N PHE A 108 -1.15 3.34 3.34
CA PHE A 108 -0.62 2.39 2.36
C PHE A 108 -0.31 3.07 1.04
N LEU A 109 0.97 3.17 0.70
CA LEU A 109 1.46 3.89 -0.48
C LEU A 109 1.12 3.21 -1.80
N ASP A 110 0.76 1.94 -1.77
CA ASP A 110 0.34 1.10 -2.89
C ASP A 110 -1.16 0.80 -2.88
N SER A 111 -1.93 1.49 -2.05
CA SER A 111 -3.38 1.34 -2.04
C SER A 111 -3.98 1.82 -3.35
N THR A 112 -4.74 0.95 -4.00
CA THR A 112 -5.42 1.24 -5.28
C THR A 112 -6.73 0.50 -5.34
N ASP A 113 -7.75 1.16 -5.90
CA ASP A 113 -9.01 0.51 -6.26
C ASP A 113 -8.93 0.02 -7.71
N TYR A 114 -7.98 -0.89 -7.97
CA TYR A 114 -7.75 -1.46 -9.30
C TYR A 114 -8.99 -2.12 -9.90
N ARG A 115 -9.98 -2.47 -9.05
CA ARG A 115 -11.22 -3.12 -9.45
C ARG A 115 -12.03 -2.29 -10.43
N LYS A 116 -11.88 -0.97 -10.42
CA LYS A 116 -12.49 -0.06 -11.41
C LYS A 116 -12.03 -0.33 -12.85
N HIS A 117 -10.91 -1.03 -13.03
CA HIS A 117 -10.31 -1.34 -14.33
C HIS A 117 -10.46 -2.82 -14.73
N LEU A 118 -11.18 -3.62 -13.93
CA LEU A 118 -11.40 -5.05 -14.24
C LEU A 118 -12.10 -5.27 -15.58
N ASP A 119 -13.03 -4.38 -15.93
CA ASP A 119 -13.74 -4.43 -17.20
C ASP A 119 -12.84 -4.13 -18.40
N GLU A 120 -11.60 -3.69 -18.20
CA GLU A 120 -10.62 -3.46 -19.27
C GLU A 120 -9.49 -4.49 -19.30
N SER A 121 -9.43 -5.36 -18.28
CA SER A 121 -8.39 -6.38 -18.12
C SER A 121 -8.54 -7.48 -19.17
N TRP A 122 -7.47 -7.69 -19.95
CA TRP A 122 -7.37 -8.84 -20.85
C TRP A 122 -7.17 -10.13 -20.07
N ILE A 123 -6.46 -10.09 -18.93
CA ILE A 123 -6.20 -11.27 -18.10
C ILE A 123 -7.51 -11.82 -17.49
N ALA A 124 -8.36 -10.93 -16.96
CA ALA A 124 -9.66 -11.31 -16.41
C ALA A 124 -10.61 -11.89 -17.47
N LYS A 125 -10.45 -11.48 -18.74
CA LYS A 125 -11.30 -11.88 -19.86
C LYS A 125 -10.72 -13.01 -20.72
N LEU A 126 -9.52 -13.49 -20.39
CA LEU A 126 -8.80 -14.49 -21.17
C LEU A 126 -9.61 -15.79 -21.28
N LYS A 127 -9.89 -16.24 -22.50
CA LYS A 127 -10.64 -17.47 -22.79
C LYS A 127 -9.68 -18.64 -23.02
N ASP A 128 -10.23 -19.85 -23.01
CA ASP A 128 -9.46 -21.05 -23.31
C ASP A 128 -8.85 -20.97 -24.72
N THR A 129 -7.65 -21.54 -24.87
CA THR A 129 -6.79 -21.51 -26.05
C THR A 129 -6.17 -20.16 -26.41
N GLU A 130 -6.53 -19.09 -25.71
CA GLU A 130 -5.98 -17.76 -25.93
C GLU A 130 -4.69 -17.53 -25.14
N THR A 131 -3.91 -16.55 -25.60
CA THR A 131 -2.61 -16.19 -25.01
C THR A 131 -2.43 -14.68 -24.96
N ILE A 132 -1.84 -14.21 -23.86
CA ILE A 132 -1.35 -12.85 -23.67
C ILE A 132 0.16 -12.90 -23.54
N LYS A 133 0.86 -12.05 -24.29
CA LYS A 133 2.30 -11.81 -24.11
C LYS A 133 2.50 -10.52 -23.35
N LEU A 134 3.26 -10.57 -22.26
CA LEU A 134 3.71 -9.39 -21.53
C LEU A 134 5.23 -9.27 -21.68
N VAL A 135 5.69 -8.15 -22.23
CA VAL A 135 7.10 -7.82 -22.43
C VAL A 135 7.47 -6.71 -21.47
N PHE A 136 8.57 -6.91 -20.75
CA PHE A 136 9.20 -5.96 -19.84
C PHE A 136 10.44 -5.41 -20.52
N ASN A 137 10.52 -4.09 -20.67
CA ASN A 137 11.70 -3.42 -21.21
C ASN A 137 12.18 -2.40 -20.20
N LEU A 138 13.32 -2.66 -19.58
CA LEU A 138 13.97 -1.74 -18.66
C LEU A 138 15.09 -1.01 -19.40
N GLN A 139 15.10 0.32 -19.32
CA GLN A 139 16.14 1.16 -19.88
C GLN A 139 16.60 2.18 -18.84
N GLY A 140 17.90 2.23 -18.56
CA GLY A 140 18.51 3.23 -17.69
C GLY A 140 20.00 3.38 -17.97
N CYS A 141 20.64 4.34 -17.30
CA CYS A 141 22.06 4.65 -17.53
C CYS A 141 23.01 3.48 -17.20
N PHE A 142 22.63 2.61 -16.27
CA PHE A 142 23.51 1.56 -15.73
C PHE A 142 22.97 0.15 -15.92
N ASN A 143 21.69 0.00 -16.28
CA ASN A 143 21.04 -1.29 -16.48
C ASN A 143 20.05 -1.17 -17.63
N ALA A 144 20.11 -2.10 -18.57
CA ALA A 144 19.10 -2.29 -19.60
C ALA A 144 18.79 -3.79 -19.67
N GLY A 145 17.55 -4.15 -19.99
CA GLY A 145 17.17 -5.54 -20.10
C GLY A 145 15.78 -5.70 -20.67
N LYS A 146 15.57 -6.80 -21.37
CA LYS A 146 14.29 -7.13 -21.98
C LYS A 146 13.91 -8.56 -21.61
N ASP A 147 12.77 -8.69 -20.97
CA ASP A 147 12.20 -9.98 -20.58
C ASP A 147 10.78 -10.12 -21.16
N SER A 148 10.27 -11.34 -21.23
CA SER A 148 8.86 -11.54 -21.56
C SER A 148 8.30 -12.81 -20.96
N VAL A 149 7.02 -12.76 -20.63
CA VAL A 149 6.22 -13.92 -20.22
C VAL A 149 5.06 -14.13 -21.17
N LEU A 150 4.59 -15.37 -21.24
CA LEU A 150 3.38 -15.76 -21.94
C LEU A 150 2.38 -16.31 -20.92
N LEU A 151 1.23 -15.66 -20.81
CA LEU A 151 0.08 -16.15 -20.07
C LEU A 151 -0.86 -16.84 -21.05
N ARG A 152 -1.18 -18.10 -20.83
CA ARG A 152 -2.15 -18.85 -21.64
C ARG A 152 -3.19 -19.50 -20.74
N ARG A 153 -4.38 -19.72 -21.30
CA ARG A 153 -5.44 -20.48 -20.64
C ARG A 153 -5.78 -21.70 -21.48
N ASN A 154 -5.84 -22.88 -20.87
CA ASN A 154 -6.22 -24.12 -21.54
C ASN A 154 -7.11 -24.95 -20.64
N GLU A 155 -8.27 -25.36 -21.14
CA GLU A 155 -9.26 -26.17 -20.40
C GLU A 155 -9.56 -25.61 -19.00
N GLY A 156 -9.77 -24.29 -18.91
CA GLY A 156 -10.03 -23.59 -17.65
C GLY A 156 -8.81 -23.38 -16.74
N ILE A 157 -7.62 -23.84 -17.12
CA ILE A 157 -6.38 -23.71 -16.33
C ILE A 157 -5.48 -22.63 -16.93
N TYR A 158 -4.97 -21.75 -16.07
CA TYR A 158 -4.01 -20.72 -16.46
C TYR A 158 -2.57 -21.22 -16.28
N PHE A 159 -1.71 -20.86 -17.24
CA PHE A 159 -0.28 -21.17 -17.23
C PHE A 159 0.51 -19.90 -17.54
N LEU A 160 1.58 -19.66 -16.79
CA LEU A 160 2.56 -18.62 -17.06
C LEU A 160 3.88 -19.25 -17.50
N GLN A 161 4.36 -18.86 -18.66
CA GLN A 161 5.62 -19.33 -19.22
C GLN A 161 6.66 -18.21 -19.20
N TYR A 162 7.86 -18.52 -18.72
CA TYR A 162 9.05 -17.67 -18.77
C TYR A 162 10.22 -18.47 -19.34
N GLY A 163 10.65 -18.15 -20.57
CA GLY A 163 11.63 -18.95 -21.29
C GLY A 163 11.16 -20.39 -21.49
N LYS A 164 11.89 -21.36 -20.92
CA LYS A 164 11.54 -22.79 -20.95
C LYS A 164 10.75 -23.25 -19.72
N GLU A 165 10.63 -22.40 -18.71
CA GLU A 165 9.89 -22.70 -17.48
C GLU A 165 8.41 -22.38 -17.69
N GLU A 166 7.55 -23.28 -17.24
CA GLU A 166 6.11 -23.09 -17.23
C GLU A 166 5.56 -23.42 -15.85
N ARG A 167 4.68 -22.55 -15.36
CA ARG A 167 4.03 -22.69 -14.06
C ARG A 167 2.51 -22.65 -14.24
N LYS A 168 1.83 -23.64 -13.68
CA LYS A 168 0.37 -23.61 -13.48
C LYS A 168 0.02 -22.58 -12.42
N LEU A 169 -0.98 -21.75 -12.69
CA LEU A 169 -1.38 -20.65 -11.81
C LEU A 169 -2.57 -21.04 -10.94
N ASN A 170 -2.53 -20.62 -9.68
CA ASN A 170 -3.68 -20.69 -8.77
C ASN A 170 -4.50 -19.38 -8.85
N LYS A 171 -5.55 -19.27 -8.03
CA LYS A 171 -6.42 -18.09 -8.00
C LYS A 171 -5.67 -16.82 -7.59
N GLU A 172 -4.77 -16.92 -6.61
CA GLU A 172 -3.99 -15.79 -6.09
C GLU A 172 -3.02 -15.25 -7.16
N ASP A 173 -2.38 -16.15 -7.90
CA ASP A 173 -1.52 -15.79 -9.04
C ASP A 173 -2.31 -15.03 -10.13
N ILE A 174 -3.54 -15.47 -10.42
CA ILE A 174 -4.40 -14.81 -11.39
C ILE A 174 -4.83 -13.43 -10.88
N GLU A 175 -5.19 -13.31 -9.60
CA GLU A 175 -5.54 -12.04 -8.98
C GLU A 175 -4.35 -11.07 -8.99
N TYR A 176 -3.14 -11.55 -8.70
CA TYR A 176 -1.91 -10.77 -8.77
C TYR A 176 -1.67 -10.24 -10.20
N LEU A 177 -1.75 -11.10 -11.21
CA LEU A 177 -1.59 -10.71 -12.62
C LEU A 177 -2.65 -9.71 -13.07
N THR A 178 -3.90 -9.93 -12.68
CA THR A 178 -5.02 -9.05 -13.01
C THR A 178 -4.83 -7.68 -12.37
N LYS A 179 -4.45 -7.64 -11.08
CA LYS A 179 -4.11 -6.40 -10.38
C LYS A 179 -2.93 -5.70 -11.06
N PHE A 180 -1.87 -6.43 -11.39
CA PHE A 180 -0.70 -5.89 -12.09
C PHE A 180 -1.10 -5.21 -13.40
N GLU A 181 -1.89 -5.87 -14.25
CA GLU A 181 -2.41 -5.27 -15.50
C GLU A 181 -3.25 -4.02 -15.22
N CYS A 182 -4.14 -4.07 -14.23
CA CYS A 182 -5.03 -2.95 -13.89
C CYS A 182 -4.28 -1.75 -13.28
N GLU A 183 -3.09 -1.95 -12.74
CA GLU A 183 -2.22 -0.86 -12.23
C GLU A 183 -1.48 -0.13 -13.35
N LEU A 184 -1.17 -0.81 -14.47
CA LEU A 184 -0.43 -0.22 -15.60
C LEU A 184 -1.02 1.09 -16.16
N PRO A 185 -2.34 1.23 -16.40
CA PRO A 185 -2.90 2.50 -16.89
C PRO A 185 -2.90 3.62 -15.84
N LEU A 186 -2.62 3.30 -14.58
CA LEU A 186 -2.56 4.27 -13.49
C LEU A 186 -1.16 4.82 -13.28
N LEU A 187 -0.15 4.28 -13.96
CA LEU A 187 1.24 4.70 -13.75
C LEU A 187 1.42 6.18 -14.09
N PRO A 188 2.18 6.93 -13.28
CA PRO A 188 2.44 8.33 -13.58
C PRO A 188 3.35 8.47 -14.80
N ASP A 189 2.97 9.33 -15.73
CA ASP A 189 3.75 9.65 -16.94
C ASP A 189 5.07 10.37 -16.66
N GLN A 190 5.26 10.86 -15.43
CA GLN A 190 6.45 11.58 -14.99
C GLN A 190 6.93 11.02 -13.65
N GLY A 191 8.25 10.88 -13.52
CA GLY A 191 8.89 10.41 -12.30
C GLY A 191 10.31 10.95 -12.18
N PHE A 192 10.92 10.69 -11.02
CA PHE A 192 12.26 11.21 -10.67
C PHE A 192 13.39 10.21 -10.92
N CYS A 193 13.10 9.11 -11.61
CA CYS A 193 14.05 8.02 -11.78
C CYS A 193 14.85 8.15 -13.07
N THR A 194 16.13 7.76 -13.02
CA THR A 194 17.03 7.71 -14.18
C THR A 194 16.81 6.48 -15.06
N SER A 195 15.89 5.61 -14.67
CA SER A 195 15.45 4.43 -15.41
C SER A 195 13.98 4.56 -15.78
N THR A 196 13.63 4.06 -16.95
CA THR A 196 12.26 3.90 -17.44
C THR A 196 11.98 2.43 -17.66
N GLU A 197 10.78 1.99 -17.26
CA GLU A 197 10.26 0.67 -17.59
C GLU A 197 9.13 0.82 -18.61
N THR A 198 9.16 0.02 -19.65
CA THR A 198 8.08 -0.07 -20.62
C THR A 198 7.49 -1.47 -20.59
N TYR A 199 6.17 -1.52 -20.46
CA TYR A 199 5.39 -2.75 -20.44
C TYR A 199 4.58 -2.82 -21.72
N THR A 200 4.82 -3.85 -22.52
CA THR A 200 4.02 -4.11 -23.71
C THR A 200 3.19 -5.35 -23.50
N MET A 201 1.87 -5.22 -23.60
CA MET A 201 0.94 -6.34 -23.61
C MET A 201 0.43 -6.59 -25.02
N THR A 202 0.39 -7.85 -25.43
CA THR A 202 -0.18 -8.28 -26.71
C THR A 202 -1.21 -9.37 -26.48
N TYR A 203 -2.40 -9.21 -27.06
CA TYR A 203 -3.51 -10.16 -27.00
C TYR A 203 -4.15 -10.27 -28.38
N GLY A 204 -3.96 -11.43 -29.04
CA GLY A 204 -4.29 -11.56 -30.46
C GLY A 204 -3.53 -10.53 -31.31
N SER A 205 -4.26 -9.71 -32.07
CA SER A 205 -3.70 -8.59 -32.85
C SER A 205 -3.62 -7.26 -32.08
N LEU A 206 -4.14 -7.21 -30.85
CA LEU A 206 -4.16 -5.99 -30.05
C LEU A 206 -2.84 -5.81 -29.31
N LYS A 207 -2.38 -4.56 -29.19
CA LYS A 207 -1.19 -4.17 -28.42
C LYS A 207 -1.53 -2.99 -27.52
N LYS A 208 -1.12 -3.08 -26.25
CA LYS A 208 -1.13 -1.97 -25.28
C LYS A 208 0.30 -1.74 -24.81
N GLU A 209 0.67 -0.48 -24.61
CA GLU A 209 2.00 -0.08 -24.16
C GLU A 209 1.86 0.92 -23.01
N TYR A 210 2.64 0.70 -21.96
CA TYR A 210 2.60 1.49 -20.74
C TYR A 210 4.03 1.85 -20.32
N VAL A 211 4.24 3.09 -19.89
CA VAL A 211 5.55 3.58 -19.49
C VAL A 211 5.51 3.94 -18.01
N ALA A 212 6.36 3.30 -17.21
CA ALA A 212 6.62 3.69 -15.84
C ALA A 212 7.91 4.52 -15.82
N SER A 213 7.77 5.82 -15.65
CA SER A 213 8.89 6.74 -15.40
C SER A 213 9.21 6.90 -13.91
N ASP A 214 8.39 6.29 -13.05
CA ASP A 214 8.56 6.27 -11.61
C ASP A 214 8.94 4.88 -11.11
N CYS A 215 10.16 4.75 -10.58
CA CYS A 215 10.72 3.51 -10.05
C CYS A 215 10.20 3.16 -8.64
N ARG A 216 9.38 4.00 -8.01
CA ARG A 216 8.73 3.67 -6.73
C ARG A 216 7.76 2.49 -6.86
N TRP A 217 7.06 2.37 -7.99
CA TRP A 217 6.14 1.27 -8.24
C TRP A 217 6.86 -0.07 -8.43
N ASN A 218 8.05 -0.05 -9.04
CA ASN A 218 8.97 -1.18 -9.18
C ASN A 218 8.34 -2.47 -9.76
N GLY A 219 7.50 -2.31 -10.79
CA GLY A 219 6.63 -3.36 -11.30
C GLY A 219 7.37 -4.59 -11.81
N THR A 220 8.43 -4.42 -12.60
CA THR A 220 9.21 -5.55 -13.13
C THR A 220 9.79 -6.37 -11.99
N GLN A 221 10.52 -5.73 -11.06
CA GLN A 221 11.13 -6.48 -9.95
C GLN A 221 10.09 -7.21 -9.11
N ARG A 222 8.95 -6.56 -8.80
CA ARG A 222 7.83 -7.18 -8.07
C ARG A 222 7.28 -8.40 -8.79
N PHE A 223 7.03 -8.28 -10.09
CA PHE A 223 6.54 -9.36 -10.92
C PHE A 223 7.47 -10.58 -10.86
N PHE A 224 8.76 -10.38 -11.13
CA PHE A 224 9.73 -11.47 -11.15
C PHE A 224 9.93 -12.08 -9.76
N ALA A 225 9.93 -11.26 -8.70
CA ALA A 225 10.03 -11.73 -7.33
C ALA A 225 8.81 -12.57 -6.90
N TYR A 226 7.60 -12.13 -7.23
CA TYR A 226 6.36 -12.86 -6.90
C TYR A 226 6.33 -14.26 -7.53
N PHE A 227 6.76 -14.38 -8.80
CA PHE A 227 6.79 -15.67 -9.49
C PHE A 227 8.04 -16.50 -9.24
N GLY A 228 9.07 -15.93 -8.59
CA GLY A 228 10.35 -16.60 -8.32
C GLY A 228 11.24 -16.75 -9.54
N PHE A 229 11.00 -15.98 -10.61
CA PHE A 229 11.78 -16.05 -11.84
C PHE A 229 13.10 -15.28 -11.70
N LYS A 230 14.19 -15.88 -12.19
CA LYS A 230 15.49 -15.20 -12.31
C LYS A 230 15.60 -14.55 -13.68
N ARG A 231 15.77 -13.22 -13.71
CA ARG A 231 15.93 -12.47 -14.96
C ARG A 231 17.11 -13.00 -15.78
N GLN A 232 16.91 -13.16 -17.07
CA GLN A 232 17.96 -13.51 -18.01
C GLN A 232 18.71 -12.21 -18.36
N ASN A 233 19.92 -12.08 -17.84
CA ASN A 233 20.81 -10.95 -18.17
C ASN A 233 21.30 -11.03 -19.62
#